data_AF-A0A023B1Z4-F1
#
_entry.id   AF-A0A023B1Z4-F1
#
_cell.length_a   1.000
_cell.length_b   1.000
_cell.length_c   1.000
_cell.angle_alpha   90.00
_cell.angle_beta   90.00
_cell.angle_gamma   90.00
#
_symmetry.space_group_name_H-M   'P 1'
#
loop_
_entity.id
_entity.type
_entity.pdbx_description
1 polymer ?
#
loop_
_entity_poly.entity_id
_entity_poly.type
_entity_poly.pdbx_seq_one_letter_code
_entity_poly.pdbx_strand_id
1 'polypeptide(L)'
;MLYVLNAIFLVVFLTNVVVGYYRRQAGYRVLGSECLQWRYITKHLEQYDGSQKVVQGSGTSELGRYRKSIADAISSFMNRLEKRCEKAKNLESGCIDPSLSENTSNVLLGLLIKFAFVVYAVIRLACSCETSDFEQTRRTKWAAVPYDMIRKNCMRRYRVVYIRHGESMWNKLFNRGIGLVSLGRIIGGVIDELIMATEVDSQILDSPLSAVGVQQANELCSWLLSASSTNSAPVTGPTPTPTSPTPTTSAVAMTGGDAISGPRAFTESYMDKCVFLSSNLRRAMSTLLIGFGKRIKDSNRVRVLSCLQETTRNPDSITYALEGCATPIALFNTEEVPDELAQLALTKLNWIYNKGNRGVFERLSHRFQTLIDYLDQCYEKEMVTTFVISGHSLFLKKFVRFLLPDEQCATQLATRRKITNCGMLTFDIISTDLDGKRYHAIDSKSIELTRGHYL
;
A
#
# COMPACT_ATOMS: atom_id res chain seq x y z
N MET A 1 -14.10 -3.48 -21.18
CA MET A 1 -13.89 -3.06 -22.59
C MET A 1 -14.00 -1.55 -22.76
N LEU A 2 -15.10 -0.91 -22.35
CA LEU A 2 -15.28 0.56 -22.47
C LEU A 2 -14.19 1.39 -21.73
N TYR A 3 -13.80 0.98 -20.53
CA TYR A 3 -12.69 1.61 -19.78
C TYR A 3 -11.31 1.45 -20.45
N VAL A 4 -11.10 0.34 -21.17
CA VAL A 4 -9.85 0.07 -21.90
C VAL A 4 -9.81 0.89 -23.18
N LEU A 5 -10.94 0.98 -23.89
CA LEU A 5 -11.08 1.85 -25.06
C LEU A 5 -10.92 3.33 -24.69
N ASN A 6 -11.51 3.79 -23.58
CA ASN A 6 -11.35 5.16 -23.10
C ASN A 6 -9.93 5.45 -22.62
N ALA A 7 -9.26 4.50 -21.97
CA ALA A 7 -7.85 4.65 -21.58
C ALA A 7 -6.93 4.68 -22.81
N ILE A 8 -7.15 3.82 -23.79
CA ILE A 8 -6.41 3.84 -25.06
C ILE A 8 -6.69 5.14 -25.82
N PHE A 9 -7.93 5.61 -25.86
CA PHE A 9 -8.29 6.86 -26.53
C PHE A 9 -7.66 8.07 -25.83
N LEU A 10 -7.63 8.09 -24.50
CA LEU A 10 -6.97 9.14 -23.72
C LEU A 10 -5.46 9.10 -23.90
N VAL A 11 -4.85 7.92 -23.92
CA VAL A 11 -3.42 7.72 -24.17
C VAL A 11 -3.05 8.17 -25.58
N VAL A 12 -3.83 7.78 -26.60
CA VAL A 12 -3.63 8.18 -28.01
C VAL A 12 -3.88 9.68 -28.20
N PHE A 13 -4.89 10.24 -27.54
CA PHE A 13 -5.21 11.67 -27.58
C PHE A 13 -4.10 12.50 -26.92
N LEU A 14 -3.69 12.16 -25.70
CA LEU A 14 -2.61 12.85 -24.99
C LEU A 14 -1.27 12.71 -25.73
N THR A 15 -0.97 11.53 -26.27
CA THR A 15 0.26 11.34 -27.06
C THR A 15 0.24 12.19 -28.33
N ASN A 16 -0.87 12.27 -29.05
CA ASN A 16 -0.94 13.06 -30.29
C ASN A 16 -1.03 14.56 -30.04
N VAL A 17 -1.67 15.01 -28.96
CA VAL A 17 -1.69 16.43 -28.58
C VAL A 17 -0.31 16.88 -28.12
N VAL A 18 0.38 16.08 -27.29
CA VAL A 18 1.74 16.37 -26.83
C VAL A 18 2.74 16.29 -28.00
N VAL A 19 2.72 15.22 -28.80
CA VAL A 19 3.62 15.08 -29.96
C VAL A 19 3.31 16.12 -31.04
N GLY A 20 2.05 16.51 -31.25
CA GLY A 20 1.64 17.54 -32.20
C GLY A 20 2.00 18.96 -31.77
N TYR A 21 1.95 19.25 -30.47
CA TYR A 21 2.40 20.51 -29.89
C TYR A 21 3.93 20.65 -30.00
N TYR A 22 4.69 19.59 -29.69
CA TYR A 22 6.16 19.63 -29.71
C TYR A 22 6.78 19.44 -31.09
N ARG A 23 6.08 18.83 -32.07
CA ARG A 23 6.51 18.85 -33.48
C ARG A 23 6.61 20.27 -34.05
N ARG A 24 5.93 21.25 -33.45
CA ARG A 24 6.03 22.67 -33.82
C ARG A 24 7.14 23.43 -33.08
N GLN A 25 7.77 22.83 -32.07
CA GLN A 25 8.71 23.48 -31.14
C GLN A 25 10.10 22.81 -31.12
N ALA A 26 10.39 21.90 -32.05
CA ALA A 26 11.46 20.91 -31.92
C ALA A 26 12.89 21.50 -31.91
N GLY A 27 13.53 21.45 -30.73
CA GLY A 27 14.97 21.42 -30.50
C GLY A 27 15.31 21.38 -29.00
N TYR A 28 15.11 20.25 -28.29
CA TYR A 28 15.35 20.17 -26.83
C TYR A 28 15.73 18.80 -26.25
N ARG A 29 16.51 18.88 -25.15
CA ARG A 29 17.48 17.93 -24.56
C ARG A 29 16.94 17.16 -23.36
N VAL A 30 17.51 15.98 -23.08
CA VAL A 30 17.11 15.11 -21.95
C VAL A 30 18.34 14.43 -21.32
N LEU A 31 18.54 14.48 -19.99
CA LEU A 31 19.63 13.78 -19.26
C LEU A 31 19.09 13.02 -18.03
N GLY A 32 19.41 11.73 -17.88
CA GLY A 32 20.28 11.26 -16.78
C GLY A 32 19.58 10.36 -15.74
N SER A 33 18.53 10.86 -15.06
CA SER A 33 17.79 10.11 -14.02
C SER A 33 16.78 9.08 -14.57
N GLU A 34 16.50 9.17 -15.87
CA GLU A 34 15.54 8.36 -16.61
C GLU A 34 15.82 6.86 -16.56
N CYS A 35 17.10 6.45 -16.56
CA CYS A 35 17.50 5.05 -16.74
C CYS A 35 17.04 4.14 -15.58
N LEU A 36 16.85 4.68 -14.37
CA LEU A 36 16.40 3.91 -13.20
C LEU A 36 14.91 3.55 -13.25
N GLN A 37 14.06 4.46 -13.74
CA GLN A 37 12.61 4.22 -13.90
C GLN A 37 12.31 3.27 -15.06
N TRP A 38 13.08 3.38 -16.14
CA TRP A 38 12.96 2.52 -17.30
C TRP A 38 13.41 1.09 -17.02
N ARG A 39 14.57 0.91 -16.36
CA ARG A 39 15.03 -0.41 -15.89
C ARG A 39 14.03 -1.04 -14.91
N TYR A 40 13.32 -0.24 -14.11
CA TYR A 40 12.31 -0.74 -13.18
C TYR A 40 11.12 -1.40 -13.91
N ILE A 41 10.54 -0.74 -14.91
CA ILE A 41 9.41 -1.29 -15.70
C ILE A 41 9.87 -2.53 -16.48
N THR A 42 11.03 -2.47 -17.13
CA THR A 42 11.59 -3.59 -17.90
C THR A 42 11.91 -4.79 -16.98
N LYS A 43 12.56 -4.58 -15.84
CA LYS A 43 12.83 -5.62 -14.82
C LYS A 43 11.54 -6.32 -14.34
N HIS A 44 10.45 -5.59 -14.16
CA HIS A 44 9.17 -6.17 -13.71
C HIS A 44 8.44 -6.94 -14.82
N LEU A 45 8.72 -6.66 -16.09
CA LEU A 45 8.28 -7.47 -17.22
C LEU A 45 9.17 -8.70 -17.40
N GLU A 46 10.48 -8.57 -17.17
CA GLU A 46 11.50 -9.62 -17.33
C GLU A 46 11.53 -10.68 -16.20
N GLN A 47 11.16 -10.32 -14.96
CA GLN A 47 11.07 -11.28 -13.83
C GLN A 47 10.15 -12.49 -14.12
N TYR A 48 9.33 -12.44 -15.16
CA TYR A 48 8.54 -13.56 -15.65
C TYR A 48 9.36 -14.64 -16.37
N ASP A 49 10.40 -14.28 -17.14
CA ASP A 49 11.16 -15.23 -17.98
C ASP A 49 12.00 -16.20 -17.14
N GLY A 50 12.50 -15.75 -15.98
CA GLY A 50 13.26 -16.61 -15.05
C GLY A 50 12.41 -17.64 -14.31
N SER A 51 11.12 -17.35 -14.07
CA SER A 51 10.24 -18.20 -13.25
C SER A 51 9.65 -19.40 -13.99
N GLN A 52 9.77 -19.47 -15.32
CA GLN A 52 9.28 -20.59 -16.14
C GLN A 52 10.32 -21.69 -16.38
N LYS A 53 11.60 -21.52 -16.00
CA LYS A 53 12.65 -22.53 -16.24
C LYS A 53 12.48 -23.84 -15.44
N VAL A 54 11.48 -23.98 -14.58
CA VAL A 54 11.29 -25.17 -13.72
C VAL A 54 10.10 -26.07 -14.12
N VAL A 55 9.32 -25.74 -15.15
CA VAL A 55 8.23 -26.64 -15.63
C VAL A 55 8.39 -26.90 -17.12
N GLN A 56 9.38 -27.73 -17.47
CA GLN A 56 9.43 -28.38 -18.78
C GLN A 56 8.42 -29.55 -18.78
N GLY A 57 7.23 -29.30 -19.29
CA GLY A 57 6.25 -30.36 -19.52
C GLY A 57 4.85 -29.84 -19.86
N SER A 58 4.45 -30.03 -21.12
CA SER A 58 3.14 -29.73 -21.73
C SER A 58 2.86 -28.26 -22.11
N GLY A 59 2.18 -28.09 -23.24
CA GLY A 59 2.26 -26.94 -24.13
C GLY A 59 2.02 -25.57 -23.50
N THR A 60 2.75 -24.57 -23.99
CA THR A 60 2.51 -23.17 -23.68
C THR A 60 1.06 -22.83 -24.04
N SER A 61 0.22 -22.63 -23.03
CA SER A 61 -1.17 -22.20 -23.23
C SER A 61 -1.20 -20.97 -24.15
N GLU A 62 -2.25 -20.81 -24.97
CA GLU A 62 -2.43 -19.62 -25.82
C GLU A 62 -2.27 -18.32 -25.03
N LEU A 63 -2.68 -18.33 -23.77
CA LEU A 63 -2.51 -17.23 -22.83
C LEU A 63 -1.02 -16.92 -22.55
N GLY A 64 -0.16 -17.93 -22.49
CA GLY A 64 1.29 -17.76 -22.39
C GLY A 64 1.91 -17.10 -23.63
N ARG A 65 1.46 -17.51 -24.83
CA ARG A 65 1.88 -16.90 -26.11
C ARG A 65 1.45 -15.44 -26.21
N TYR A 66 0.19 -15.14 -25.85
CA TYR A 66 -0.34 -13.77 -25.85
C TYR A 66 0.40 -12.87 -24.86
N ARG A 67 0.71 -13.37 -23.65
CA ARG A 67 1.50 -12.63 -22.65
C ARG A 67 2.90 -12.32 -23.12
N LYS A 68 3.59 -13.30 -23.72
CA LYS A 68 4.93 -13.09 -24.28
C LYS A 68 4.90 -12.03 -25.38
N SER A 69 3.93 -12.11 -26.29
CA SER A 69 3.77 -11.12 -27.35
C SER A 69 3.53 -9.70 -26.82
N ILE A 70 2.72 -9.54 -25.77
CA ILE A 70 2.52 -8.24 -25.11
C ILE A 70 3.82 -7.75 -24.46
N ALA A 71 4.52 -8.61 -23.72
CA ALA A 71 5.79 -8.27 -23.09
C ALA A 71 6.83 -7.83 -24.14
N ASP A 72 6.97 -8.58 -25.23
CA ASP A 72 7.87 -8.28 -26.35
C ASP A 72 7.49 -6.95 -27.04
N ALA A 73 6.19 -6.70 -27.24
CA ALA A 73 5.70 -5.46 -27.83
C ALA A 73 6.00 -4.24 -26.94
N ILE A 74 5.82 -4.39 -25.62
CA ILE A 74 6.16 -3.34 -24.64
C ILE A 74 7.67 -3.13 -24.65
N SER A 75 8.49 -4.16 -24.47
CA SER A 75 9.96 -4.04 -24.50
C SER A 75 10.47 -3.41 -25.80
N SER A 76 9.88 -3.79 -26.94
CA SER A 76 10.19 -3.19 -28.25
C SER A 76 9.83 -1.71 -28.32
N PHE A 77 8.66 -1.31 -27.79
CA PHE A 77 8.25 0.09 -27.71
C PHE A 77 9.16 0.89 -26.78
N MET A 78 9.52 0.34 -25.63
CA MET A 78 10.39 0.96 -24.64
C MET A 78 11.81 1.18 -25.20
N ASN A 79 12.38 0.17 -25.87
CA ASN A 79 13.68 0.30 -26.55
C ASN A 79 13.68 1.38 -27.64
N ARG A 80 12.55 1.59 -28.33
CA ARG A 80 12.41 2.68 -29.30
C ARG A 80 12.38 4.06 -28.64
N LEU A 81 11.75 4.17 -27.47
CA LEU A 81 11.74 5.41 -26.68
C LEU A 81 13.13 5.74 -26.15
N GLU A 82 13.84 4.77 -25.57
CA GLU A 82 15.19 4.95 -25.05
C GLU A 82 16.16 5.41 -26.16
N LYS A 83 16.17 4.73 -27.31
CA LYS A 83 16.97 5.14 -28.48
C LYS A 83 16.64 6.54 -28.98
N ARG A 84 15.39 6.98 -28.89
CA ARG A 84 14.98 8.33 -29.27
C ARG A 84 15.50 9.37 -28.27
N CYS A 85 15.48 9.04 -26.97
CA CYS A 85 16.06 9.89 -25.93
C CYS A 85 17.59 9.98 -26.07
N GLU A 86 18.29 8.87 -26.37
CA GLU A 86 19.73 8.88 -26.67
C GLU A 86 20.08 9.64 -27.95
N LYS A 87 19.28 9.49 -29.00
CA LYS A 87 19.48 10.26 -30.24
C LYS A 87 19.27 11.76 -30.01
N ALA A 88 18.30 12.14 -29.20
CA ALA A 88 18.09 13.54 -28.79
C ALA A 88 19.34 14.06 -28.05
N LYS A 89 19.85 13.33 -27.05
CA LYS A 89 21.10 13.66 -26.32
C LYS A 89 22.29 13.97 -27.25
N ASN A 90 22.45 13.17 -28.32
CA ASN A 90 23.59 13.26 -29.24
C ASN A 90 23.48 14.41 -30.26
N LEU A 91 22.29 14.96 -30.50
CA LEU A 91 22.07 16.02 -31.50
C LEU A 91 22.35 17.44 -30.97
N GLU A 92 22.71 17.59 -29.69
CA GLU A 92 22.55 18.86 -28.96
C GLU A 92 23.84 19.46 -28.40
N SER A 93 24.97 19.18 -29.02
CA SER A 93 26.24 19.86 -28.73
C SER A 93 26.33 21.30 -29.27
N GLY A 94 25.19 21.98 -29.52
CA GLY A 94 25.15 23.33 -30.11
C GLY A 94 24.10 24.26 -29.47
N CYS A 95 24.59 25.27 -28.74
CA CYS A 95 23.97 26.55 -28.33
C CYS A 95 22.44 26.63 -28.09
N ILE A 96 21.99 26.48 -26.84
CA ILE A 96 20.72 27.04 -26.31
C ILE A 96 20.92 27.47 -24.83
N ASP A 97 20.19 28.50 -24.39
CA ASP A 97 20.12 29.01 -23.01
C ASP A 97 19.84 27.89 -21.97
N PRO A 98 20.71 27.70 -20.96
CA PRO A 98 20.58 26.62 -19.97
C PRO A 98 19.29 26.65 -19.13
N SER A 99 18.72 27.83 -18.88
CA SER A 99 17.58 28.01 -17.97
C SER A 99 16.25 27.55 -18.59
N LEU A 100 16.08 27.74 -19.90
CA LEU A 100 14.89 27.29 -20.64
C LEU A 100 14.92 25.78 -20.92
N SER A 101 16.14 25.25 -21.09
CA SER A 101 16.42 23.82 -21.25
C SER A 101 15.97 23.03 -20.02
N GLU A 102 16.30 23.48 -18.81
CA GLU A 102 16.01 22.73 -17.58
C GLU A 102 14.51 22.54 -17.33
N ASN A 103 13.71 23.59 -17.52
CA ASN A 103 12.26 23.53 -17.36
C ASN A 103 11.60 22.59 -18.39
N THR A 104 12.06 22.63 -19.65
CA THR A 104 11.48 21.81 -20.72
C THR A 104 11.83 20.33 -20.54
N SER A 105 13.04 20.02 -20.10
CA SER A 105 13.46 18.65 -19.77
C SER A 105 12.61 18.07 -18.62
N ASN A 106 12.35 18.86 -17.57
CA ASN A 106 11.53 18.42 -16.43
C ASN A 106 10.07 18.15 -16.82
N VAL A 107 9.47 19.02 -17.65
CA VAL A 107 8.12 18.83 -18.20
C VAL A 107 8.03 17.53 -19.01
N LEU A 108 8.95 17.31 -19.94
CA LEU A 108 8.95 16.12 -20.78
C LEU A 108 9.14 14.85 -19.95
N LEU A 109 10.03 14.89 -18.96
CA LEU A 109 10.25 13.80 -18.03
C LEU A 109 8.97 13.47 -17.25
N GLY A 110 8.31 14.46 -16.65
CA GLY A 110 7.04 14.26 -15.93
C GLY A 110 5.97 13.58 -16.79
N LEU A 111 5.81 14.06 -18.04
CA LEU A 111 4.88 13.48 -19.00
C LEU A 111 5.22 12.03 -19.36
N LEU A 112 6.49 11.74 -19.64
CA LEU A 112 6.95 10.38 -19.98
C LEU A 112 6.75 9.41 -18.82
N ILE A 113 7.05 9.84 -17.59
CA ILE A 113 6.85 9.05 -16.37
C ILE A 113 5.37 8.72 -16.20
N LYS A 114 4.49 9.72 -16.26
CA LYS A 114 3.04 9.50 -16.14
C LYS A 114 2.52 8.58 -17.23
N PHE A 115 2.94 8.80 -18.48
CA PHE A 115 2.59 7.94 -19.59
C PHE A 115 2.99 6.49 -19.34
N ALA A 116 4.21 6.26 -18.85
CA ALA A 116 4.69 4.93 -18.51
C ALA A 116 3.84 4.25 -17.42
N PHE A 117 3.45 4.99 -16.38
CA PHE A 117 2.56 4.50 -15.34
C PHE A 117 1.14 4.21 -15.85
N VAL A 118 0.61 5.01 -16.76
CA VAL A 118 -0.70 4.76 -17.40
C VAL A 118 -0.64 3.49 -18.26
N VAL A 119 0.40 3.34 -19.08
CA VAL A 119 0.62 2.11 -19.87
C VAL A 119 0.71 0.90 -18.95
N TYR A 120 1.50 1.00 -17.88
CA TYR A 120 1.60 -0.04 -16.87
C TYR A 120 0.24 -0.36 -16.21
N ALA A 121 -0.56 0.66 -15.90
CA ALA A 121 -1.91 0.50 -15.37
C ALA A 121 -2.84 -0.26 -16.33
N VAL A 122 -2.79 0.07 -17.62
CA VAL A 122 -3.58 -0.60 -18.65
C VAL A 122 -3.16 -2.07 -18.80
N ILE A 123 -1.85 -2.34 -18.86
CA ILE A 123 -1.31 -3.71 -18.92
C ILE A 123 -1.76 -4.50 -17.69
N ARG A 124 -1.63 -3.91 -16.50
CA ARG A 124 -2.06 -4.54 -15.26
C ARG A 124 -3.56 -4.81 -15.25
N LEU A 125 -4.39 -3.86 -15.68
CA LEU A 125 -5.83 -4.02 -15.74
C LEU A 125 -6.22 -5.21 -16.64
N ALA A 126 -5.53 -5.36 -17.77
CA ALA A 126 -5.76 -6.42 -18.75
C ALA A 126 -5.18 -7.78 -18.33
N CYS A 127 -3.96 -7.81 -17.78
CA CYS A 127 -3.16 -9.02 -17.64
C CYS A 127 -2.98 -9.50 -16.19
N SER A 128 -3.42 -8.74 -15.18
CA SER A 128 -3.13 -9.06 -13.78
C SER A 128 -3.71 -10.41 -13.36
N CYS A 129 -2.82 -11.28 -12.87
CA CYS A 129 -3.16 -12.61 -12.33
C CYS A 129 -3.18 -12.62 -10.80
N GLU A 130 -3.25 -11.44 -10.18
CA GLU A 130 -3.02 -11.29 -8.75
C GLU A 130 -3.91 -12.19 -7.87
N THR A 131 -5.14 -12.46 -8.31
CA THR A 131 -6.08 -13.33 -7.57
C THR A 131 -6.25 -14.73 -8.15
N SER A 132 -5.50 -15.11 -9.18
CA SER A 132 -5.79 -16.35 -9.93
C SER A 132 -5.57 -17.62 -9.11
N ASP A 133 -4.60 -17.61 -8.19
CA ASP A 133 -4.26 -18.76 -7.34
C ASP A 133 -4.88 -18.66 -5.94
N PHE A 134 -5.55 -17.55 -5.61
CA PHE A 134 -5.93 -17.23 -4.24
C PHE A 134 -6.77 -18.34 -3.58
N GLU A 135 -7.83 -18.80 -4.25
CA GLU A 135 -8.71 -19.83 -3.70
C GLU A 135 -8.05 -21.21 -3.68
N GLN A 136 -7.23 -21.54 -4.68
CA GLN A 136 -6.50 -22.81 -4.71
C GLN A 136 -5.48 -22.88 -3.58
N THR A 137 -4.62 -21.87 -3.44
CA THR A 137 -3.61 -21.80 -2.38
C THR A 137 -4.26 -21.83 -0.99
N ARG A 138 -5.38 -21.12 -0.82
CA ARG A 138 -6.15 -21.13 0.43
C ARG A 138 -6.71 -22.51 0.76
N ARG A 139 -7.33 -23.20 -0.21
CA ARG A 139 -7.84 -24.57 -0.01
C ARG A 139 -6.72 -25.55 0.31
N THR A 140 -5.60 -25.50 -0.42
CA THR A 140 -4.43 -26.35 -0.17
C THR A 140 -3.87 -26.12 1.23
N LYS A 141 -3.77 -24.86 1.69
CA LYS A 141 -3.35 -24.53 3.05
C LYS A 141 -4.25 -25.19 4.10
N TRP A 142 -5.56 -25.01 4.01
CA TRP A 142 -6.51 -25.50 5.02
C TRP A 142 -6.79 -27.00 4.92
N ALA A 143 -6.50 -27.63 3.77
CA ALA A 143 -6.46 -29.09 3.66
C ALA A 143 -5.23 -29.69 4.34
N ALA A 144 -4.11 -28.96 4.38
CA ALA A 144 -2.87 -29.44 4.97
C ALA A 144 -2.84 -29.38 6.49
N VAL A 145 -3.53 -28.42 7.11
CA VAL A 145 -3.53 -28.25 8.57
C VAL A 145 -4.90 -27.76 9.10
N PRO A 146 -5.51 -28.49 10.05
CA PRO A 146 -6.73 -28.02 10.71
C PRO A 146 -6.48 -26.77 11.57
N TYR A 147 -7.41 -25.82 11.53
CA TYR A 147 -7.32 -24.58 12.31
C TYR A 147 -7.17 -24.82 13.82
N ASP A 148 -7.94 -25.75 14.38
CA ASP A 148 -7.86 -26.07 15.81
C ASP A 148 -6.50 -26.62 16.22
N MET A 149 -5.77 -27.26 15.29
CA MET A 149 -4.41 -27.73 15.55
C MET A 149 -3.44 -26.56 15.69
N ILE A 150 -3.52 -25.56 14.80
CA ILE A 150 -2.74 -24.32 14.91
C ILE A 150 -3.06 -23.60 16.21
N ARG A 151 -4.34 -23.52 16.57
CA ARG A 151 -4.79 -22.84 17.79
C ARG A 151 -4.31 -23.54 19.06
N LYS A 152 -4.45 -24.86 19.14
CA LYS A 152 -4.06 -25.66 20.33
C LYS A 152 -2.53 -25.72 20.50
N ASN A 153 -1.79 -25.82 19.40
CA ASN A 153 -0.33 -25.90 19.39
C ASN A 153 0.33 -24.54 19.13
N CYS A 154 -0.31 -23.45 19.54
CA CYS A 154 0.16 -22.09 19.28
C CYS A 154 1.51 -21.86 19.97
N MET A 155 2.56 -21.64 19.17
CA MET A 155 3.92 -21.35 19.64
C MET A 155 4.23 -19.86 19.64
N ARG A 156 3.64 -19.11 18.70
CA ARG A 156 3.85 -17.66 18.58
C ARG A 156 2.50 -16.97 18.44
N ARG A 157 2.42 -15.80 19.06
CA ARG A 157 1.25 -14.91 19.00
C ARG A 157 1.74 -13.48 18.93
N TYR A 158 1.29 -12.75 17.93
CA TYR A 158 1.50 -11.31 17.84
C TYR A 158 0.25 -10.60 17.35
N ARG A 159 0.08 -9.37 17.82
CA ARG A 159 -1.10 -8.55 17.55
C ARG A 159 -0.88 -7.68 16.33
N VAL A 160 -1.90 -7.60 15.50
CA VAL A 160 -1.99 -6.67 14.38
C VAL A 160 -3.08 -5.65 14.69
N VAL A 161 -2.73 -4.37 14.59
CA VAL A 161 -3.63 -3.22 14.60
C VAL A 161 -3.67 -2.69 13.17
N TYR A 162 -4.70 -3.05 12.41
CA TYR A 162 -4.83 -2.65 11.02
C TYR A 162 -5.70 -1.40 10.88
N ILE A 163 -5.16 -0.37 10.23
CA ILE A 163 -5.81 0.92 9.98
C ILE A 163 -6.12 1.03 8.49
N ARG A 164 -7.39 1.23 8.14
CA ARG A 164 -7.73 1.60 6.75
C ARG A 164 -7.37 3.07 6.52
N HIS A 165 -6.78 3.38 5.37
CA HIS A 165 -6.53 4.77 4.97
C HIS A 165 -7.80 5.66 4.96
N GLY A 166 -7.60 6.98 5.09
CA GLY A 166 -8.63 8.01 4.91
C GLY A 166 -9.16 8.07 3.47
N GLU A 167 -10.22 8.84 3.21
CA GLU A 167 -10.72 9.03 1.84
C GLU A 167 -9.61 9.55 0.92
N SER A 168 -9.38 8.89 -0.23
CA SER A 168 -8.45 9.38 -1.25
C SER A 168 -9.12 10.27 -2.29
N MET A 169 -8.32 11.02 -3.05
CA MET A 169 -8.81 11.76 -4.23
C MET A 169 -9.51 10.84 -5.23
N TRP A 170 -8.97 9.63 -5.47
CA TRP A 170 -9.67 8.61 -6.27
C TRP A 170 -11.05 8.27 -5.70
N ASN A 171 -11.19 8.12 -4.37
CA ASN A 171 -12.48 7.85 -3.76
C ASN A 171 -13.46 9.04 -3.91
N LYS A 172 -12.98 10.27 -3.73
CA LYS A 172 -13.76 11.51 -3.93
C LYS A 172 -14.31 11.60 -5.35
N LEU A 173 -13.48 11.24 -6.35
CA LEU A 173 -13.81 11.31 -7.77
C LEU A 173 -14.77 10.19 -8.20
N PHE A 174 -14.49 8.94 -7.80
CA PHE A 174 -15.16 7.77 -8.40
C PHE A 174 -16.14 7.02 -7.47
N ASN A 175 -16.06 7.19 -6.14
CA ASN A 175 -16.80 6.33 -5.19
C ASN A 175 -17.93 7.05 -4.42
N ARG A 176 -18.16 8.34 -4.68
CA ARG A 176 -19.22 9.15 -4.04
C ARG A 176 -20.54 9.16 -4.85
N GLY A 177 -20.91 8.01 -5.43
CA GLY A 177 -22.14 7.84 -6.23
C GLY A 177 -22.06 8.35 -7.69
N ILE A 178 -22.91 7.78 -8.56
CA ILE A 178 -23.01 8.11 -9.99
C ILE A 178 -24.21 9.08 -10.18
N GLY A 179 -23.96 10.26 -10.75
CA GLY A 179 -24.97 11.29 -11.05
C GLY A 179 -24.37 12.48 -11.83
N LEU A 180 -25.16 13.47 -12.25
CA LEU A 180 -24.64 14.62 -13.02
C LEU A 180 -23.51 15.37 -12.28
N VAL A 181 -23.62 15.48 -10.95
CA VAL A 181 -22.57 16.05 -10.07
C VAL A 181 -21.30 15.17 -10.07
N SER A 182 -21.41 13.86 -10.28
CA SER A 182 -20.22 12.98 -10.43
C SER A 182 -19.46 13.24 -11.73
N LEU A 183 -20.16 13.56 -12.83
CA LEU A 183 -19.51 13.86 -14.10
C LEU A 183 -18.69 15.14 -14.01
N GLY A 184 -19.26 16.20 -13.42
CA GLY A 184 -18.54 17.46 -13.18
C GLY A 184 -17.29 17.26 -12.32
N ARG A 185 -17.36 16.41 -11.28
CA ARG A 185 -16.18 16.07 -10.44
C ARG A 185 -15.12 15.29 -11.21
N ILE A 186 -15.50 14.31 -12.01
CA ILE A 186 -14.56 13.53 -12.82
C ILE A 186 -13.89 14.44 -13.85
N ILE A 187 -14.65 15.31 -14.53
CA ILE A 187 -14.10 16.28 -15.47
C ILE A 187 -13.13 17.22 -14.77
N GLY A 188 -13.51 17.78 -13.61
CA GLY A 188 -12.63 18.60 -12.79
C GLY A 188 -11.35 17.88 -12.40
N GLY A 189 -11.44 16.63 -11.93
CA GLY A 189 -10.26 15.83 -11.60
C GLY A 189 -9.36 15.51 -12.80
N VAL A 190 -9.93 15.36 -14.00
CA VAL A 190 -9.12 15.24 -15.24
C VAL A 190 -8.45 16.56 -15.59
N ILE A 191 -9.14 17.69 -15.45
CA ILE A 191 -8.54 19.02 -15.66
C ILE A 191 -7.40 19.23 -14.67
N ASP A 192 -7.60 18.94 -13.39
CA ASP A 192 -6.54 19.02 -12.38
C ASP A 192 -5.34 18.14 -12.75
N GLU A 193 -5.59 16.90 -13.20
CA GLU A 193 -4.54 15.99 -13.67
C GLU A 193 -3.78 16.53 -14.89
N LEU A 194 -4.48 17.22 -15.80
CA LEU A 194 -3.87 17.91 -16.95
C LEU A 194 -3.04 19.12 -16.53
N ILE A 195 -3.48 19.89 -15.54
CA ILE A 195 -2.73 21.00 -14.97
C ILE A 195 -1.45 20.49 -14.32
N MET A 196 -1.54 19.37 -13.58
CA MET A 196 -0.37 18.71 -12.99
C MET A 196 0.41 17.84 -13.98
N ALA A 197 0.12 17.86 -15.28
CA ALA A 197 0.71 16.90 -16.22
C ALA A 197 2.25 16.94 -16.25
N THR A 198 2.82 18.10 -15.90
CA THR A 198 4.27 18.34 -15.81
C THR A 198 4.87 18.00 -14.44
N GLU A 199 4.04 17.80 -13.42
CA GLU A 199 4.47 17.54 -12.05
C GLU A 199 4.65 16.03 -11.80
N VAL A 200 5.55 15.69 -10.86
CA VAL A 200 5.68 14.32 -10.33
C VAL A 200 4.62 14.06 -9.24
N ASP A 201 3.40 14.51 -9.49
CA ASP A 201 2.23 14.34 -8.64
C ASP A 201 1.00 14.01 -9.49
N SER A 202 -0.04 13.45 -8.89
CA SER A 202 -1.27 13.07 -9.58
C SER A 202 -2.38 12.82 -8.57
N GLN A 203 -3.60 13.16 -8.98
CA GLN A 203 -4.80 12.87 -8.20
C GLN A 203 -5.36 11.48 -8.49
N ILE A 204 -5.00 10.89 -9.63
CA ILE A 204 -5.58 9.64 -10.14
C ILE A 204 -4.68 8.44 -9.83
N LEU A 205 -3.42 8.47 -10.28
CA LEU A 205 -2.38 7.50 -9.94
C LEU A 205 -1.84 7.78 -8.54
N ASP A 206 -1.55 6.71 -7.79
CA ASP A 206 -1.13 6.77 -6.38
C ASP A 206 -1.92 7.82 -5.57
N SER A 207 -3.24 7.87 -5.74
CA SER A 207 -4.03 9.04 -5.33
C SER A 207 -3.79 9.42 -3.86
N PRO A 208 -3.54 10.70 -3.54
CA PRO A 208 -3.36 11.15 -2.16
C PRO A 208 -4.67 11.15 -1.39
N LEU A 209 -4.60 11.50 -0.11
CA LEU A 209 -5.80 11.79 0.68
C LEU A 209 -6.55 12.99 0.09
N SER A 210 -7.88 12.97 0.15
CA SER A 210 -8.70 14.17 -0.03
C SER A 210 -8.68 15.01 1.25
N ALA A 211 -9.17 16.25 1.21
CA ALA A 211 -9.38 17.06 2.43
C ALA A 211 -10.19 16.30 3.50
N VAL A 212 -11.25 15.59 3.09
CA VAL A 212 -12.03 14.73 4.00
C VAL A 212 -11.19 13.57 4.54
N GLY A 213 -10.31 12.99 3.73
CA GLY A 213 -9.37 11.96 4.19
C GLY A 213 -8.35 12.47 5.20
N VAL A 214 -7.85 13.70 5.02
CA VAL A 214 -6.97 14.39 5.98
C VAL A 214 -7.72 14.65 7.29
N GLN A 215 -8.95 15.17 7.21
CA GLN A 215 -9.82 15.35 8.38
C GLN A 215 -10.04 14.02 9.13
N GLN A 216 -10.38 12.93 8.43
CA GLN A 216 -10.54 11.61 9.02
C GLN A 216 -9.28 11.11 9.74
N ALA A 217 -8.09 11.39 9.19
CA ALA A 217 -6.83 11.04 9.81
C ALA A 217 -6.51 11.93 11.02
N ASN A 218 -6.88 13.21 11.00
CA ASN A 218 -6.79 14.10 12.16
C ASN A 218 -7.74 13.68 13.28
N GLU A 219 -8.96 13.26 12.96
CA GLU A 219 -9.90 12.68 13.94
C GLU A 219 -9.38 11.36 14.54
N LEU A 220 -8.60 10.60 13.77
CA LEU A 220 -7.88 9.44 14.28
C LEU A 220 -6.80 9.87 15.28
N CYS A 221 -6.00 10.88 14.94
CA CYS A 221 -5.00 11.45 15.83
C CYS A 221 -5.61 11.93 17.15
N SER A 222 -6.66 12.76 17.08
CA SER A 222 -7.34 13.32 18.26
C SER A 222 -7.89 12.24 19.18
N TRP A 223 -8.48 11.18 18.62
CA TRP A 223 -8.99 10.04 19.40
C TRP A 223 -7.87 9.21 20.05
N LEU A 224 -6.74 9.05 19.35
CA LEU A 224 -5.57 8.42 19.96
C LEU A 224 -5.05 9.27 21.11
N LEU A 225 -4.97 10.60 20.95
CA LEU A 225 -4.51 11.55 21.98
C LEU A 225 -5.43 11.61 23.20
N SER A 226 -6.74 11.65 23.01
CA SER A 226 -7.71 11.74 24.11
C SER A 226 -7.71 10.53 25.05
N ALA A 227 -7.22 9.37 24.60
CA ALA A 227 -6.99 8.24 25.49
C ALA A 227 -5.80 8.38 26.41
N SER A 228 -4.78 9.16 26.04
CA SER A 228 -3.60 9.31 26.88
C SER A 228 -3.82 10.30 28.01
N SER A 229 -4.74 11.26 27.85
CA SER A 229 -5.01 12.30 28.84
C SER A 229 -5.91 11.86 30.00
N THR A 230 -6.64 10.74 29.89
CA THR A 230 -7.52 10.24 30.98
C THR A 230 -6.78 9.49 32.09
N ASN A 231 -5.44 9.41 32.04
CA ASN A 231 -4.60 8.77 33.06
C ASN A 231 -4.15 9.72 34.20
N SER A 232 -4.68 10.94 34.30
CA SER A 232 -4.13 11.98 35.20
C SER A 232 -5.09 12.54 36.26
N ALA A 233 -6.26 11.93 36.50
CA ALA A 233 -7.12 12.33 37.62
C ALA A 233 -6.93 11.37 38.81
N PRO A 234 -6.40 11.84 39.96
CA PRO A 234 -6.56 11.10 41.20
C PRO A 234 -8.04 11.13 41.55
N VAL A 235 -8.67 9.96 41.58
CA VAL A 235 -9.98 9.80 42.22
C VAL A 235 -9.74 9.92 43.73
N THR A 236 -9.76 11.14 44.24
CA THR A 236 -9.94 11.41 45.68
C THR A 236 -11.43 11.30 45.98
N GLY A 237 -11.87 10.09 46.32
CA GLY A 237 -13.17 9.80 46.93
C GLY A 237 -12.97 8.80 48.07
N PRO A 238 -13.68 8.93 49.20
CA PRO A 238 -13.24 8.39 50.48
C PRO A 238 -13.37 6.87 50.58
N THR A 239 -12.33 6.28 51.14
CA THR A 239 -12.21 4.89 51.61
C THR A 239 -13.32 4.50 52.59
N PRO A 240 -13.81 3.24 52.52
CA PRO A 240 -14.04 2.45 53.71
C PRO A 240 -13.07 1.24 53.76
N THR A 241 -12.60 1.02 54.99
CA THR A 241 -11.52 0.16 55.49
C THR A 241 -11.83 -1.37 55.42
N PRO A 242 -10.84 -2.25 55.70
CA PRO A 242 -10.71 -3.61 55.14
C PRO A 242 -11.02 -4.76 56.11
N THR A 243 -11.16 -5.97 55.57
CA THR A 243 -10.94 -7.23 56.31
C THR A 243 -10.30 -8.32 55.42
N SER A 244 -9.21 -8.90 55.95
CA SER A 244 -8.17 -9.84 55.48
C SER A 244 -8.64 -11.26 55.02
N PRO A 245 -7.74 -12.27 54.76
CA PRO A 245 -6.31 -12.29 54.39
C PRO A 245 -5.98 -13.17 53.13
N THR A 246 -4.72 -13.08 52.69
CA THR A 246 -4.01 -13.80 51.60
C THR A 246 -3.89 -15.33 51.79
N PRO A 247 -3.49 -16.10 50.73
CA PRO A 247 -2.09 -16.55 50.71
C PRO A 247 -1.38 -16.49 49.34
N THR A 248 -0.09 -16.20 49.43
CA THR A 248 1.03 -16.32 48.48
C THR A 248 1.07 -17.62 47.68
N THR A 249 1.35 -17.57 46.36
CA THR A 249 2.57 -18.17 45.73
C THR A 249 2.72 -17.87 44.23
N SER A 250 3.98 -17.72 43.83
CA SER A 250 4.61 -18.15 42.56
C SER A 250 4.49 -17.31 41.30
N ALA A 251 5.68 -16.89 40.85
CA ALA A 251 6.01 -16.38 39.54
C ALA A 251 5.42 -17.25 38.41
N VAL A 252 4.50 -16.68 37.64
CA VAL A 252 4.06 -17.20 36.34
C VAL A 252 4.29 -16.10 35.33
N ALA A 253 4.96 -16.46 34.25
CA ALA A 253 5.35 -15.63 33.13
C ALA A 253 4.20 -14.75 32.61
N MET A 254 4.56 -13.54 32.16
CA MET A 254 3.67 -12.58 31.50
C MET A 254 2.88 -13.25 30.37
N THR A 255 1.64 -13.64 30.64
CA THR A 255 0.67 -14.03 29.62
C THR A 255 0.16 -12.78 28.93
N GLY A 256 0.67 -12.54 27.72
CA GLY A 256 0.19 -11.50 26.80
C GLY A 256 -1.27 -11.72 26.43
N GLY A 257 -2.15 -10.94 27.05
CA GLY A 257 -3.59 -11.06 26.88
C GLY A 257 -4.40 -9.85 27.32
N ASP A 258 -3.78 -8.69 27.57
CA ASP A 258 -4.56 -7.48 27.80
C ASP A 258 -5.29 -7.11 26.51
N ALA A 259 -6.62 -7.18 26.56
CA ALA A 259 -7.48 -6.76 25.48
C ALA A 259 -7.17 -5.30 25.17
N ILE A 260 -6.81 -5.01 23.91
CA ILE A 260 -6.68 -3.64 23.41
C ILE A 260 -8.10 -3.13 23.13
N SER A 261 -8.90 -3.00 24.19
CA SER A 261 -10.23 -2.42 24.11
C SER A 261 -10.10 -0.90 24.22
N GLY A 262 -9.89 -0.29 23.06
CA GLY A 262 -9.94 1.15 22.89
C GLY A 262 -8.60 1.88 22.95
N PRO A 263 -8.64 3.22 22.93
CA PRO A 263 -7.47 4.04 22.67
C PRO A 263 -6.46 4.06 23.84
N ARG A 264 -6.84 3.52 25.02
CA ARG A 264 -5.98 3.37 26.22
C ARG A 264 -4.82 2.39 26.06
N ALA A 265 -4.88 1.49 25.09
CA ALA A 265 -3.83 0.51 24.82
C ALA A 265 -2.56 1.09 24.18
N PHE A 266 -2.59 2.36 23.80
CA PHE A 266 -1.54 3.02 23.01
C PHE A 266 -0.72 4.00 23.87
N THR A 267 -0.32 3.57 25.08
CA THR A 267 0.57 4.33 25.96
C THR A 267 1.96 4.47 25.35
N GLU A 268 2.74 5.45 25.79
CA GLU A 268 4.09 5.70 25.25
C GLU A 268 5.02 4.49 25.42
N SER A 269 4.97 3.82 26.57
CA SER A 269 5.74 2.58 26.82
C SER A 269 5.29 1.41 25.93
N TYR A 270 4.01 1.38 25.53
CA TYR A 270 3.49 0.38 24.60
C TYR A 270 3.94 0.66 23.15
N MET A 271 4.04 1.94 22.77
CA MET A 271 4.50 2.36 21.44
C MET A 271 5.94 1.95 21.16
N ASP A 272 6.78 1.90 22.18
CA ASP A 272 8.18 1.46 22.04
C ASP A 272 8.31 -0.02 21.68
N LYS A 273 7.25 -0.81 21.87
CA LYS A 273 7.20 -2.25 21.54
C LYS A 273 6.44 -2.54 20.25
N CYS A 274 5.95 -1.50 19.58
CA CYS A 274 5.22 -1.63 18.33
C CYS A 274 6.17 -1.48 17.14
N VAL A 275 5.89 -2.15 16.03
CA VAL A 275 6.46 -1.78 14.72
C VAL A 275 5.38 -1.18 13.85
N PHE A 276 5.67 0.00 13.31
CA PHE A 276 4.78 0.71 12.39
C PHE A 276 5.07 0.31 10.95
N LEU A 277 4.04 -0.17 10.26
CA LEU A 277 4.11 -0.60 8.86
C LEU A 277 3.11 0.20 8.03
N SER A 278 3.48 0.55 6.80
CA SER A 278 2.55 1.12 5.84
C SER A 278 2.74 0.52 4.47
N SER A 279 1.67 0.52 3.67
CA SER A 279 1.84 0.34 2.23
C SER A 279 2.64 1.48 1.63
N ASN A 280 3.23 1.28 0.46
CA ASN A 280 3.93 2.34 -0.27
C ASN A 280 3.00 3.27 -1.05
N LEU A 281 1.68 3.16 -0.87
CA LEU A 281 0.71 4.07 -1.46
C LEU A 281 0.48 5.28 -0.55
N ARG A 282 0.52 6.47 -1.13
CA ARG A 282 0.57 7.75 -0.40
C ARG A 282 -0.52 7.90 0.64
N ARG A 283 -1.76 7.55 0.27
CA ARG A 283 -2.91 7.60 1.18
C ARG A 283 -2.74 6.79 2.47
N ALA A 284 -2.07 5.64 2.43
CA ALA A 284 -1.84 4.84 3.63
C ALA A 284 -0.74 5.47 4.51
N MET A 285 0.39 5.86 3.90
CA MET A 285 1.46 6.56 4.62
C MET A 285 0.96 7.86 5.27
N SER A 286 0.27 8.72 4.53
CA SER A 286 -0.30 9.96 5.06
C SER A 286 -1.28 9.69 6.19
N THR A 287 -2.14 8.67 6.08
CA THR A 287 -3.08 8.32 7.17
C THR A 287 -2.32 7.93 8.44
N LEU A 288 -1.27 7.12 8.31
CA LEU A 288 -0.48 6.68 9.47
C LEU A 288 0.32 7.84 10.08
N LEU A 289 0.95 8.68 9.26
CA LEU A 289 1.74 9.81 9.72
C LEU A 289 0.87 10.88 10.39
N ILE A 290 -0.31 11.19 9.84
CA ILE A 290 -1.24 12.13 10.49
C ILE A 290 -1.80 11.52 11.78
N GLY A 291 -2.24 10.26 11.74
CA GLY A 291 -2.85 9.60 12.90
C GLY A 291 -1.88 9.35 14.05
N PHE A 292 -0.68 8.85 13.76
CA PHE A 292 0.28 8.38 14.75
C PHE A 292 1.57 9.20 14.81
N GLY A 293 1.81 10.17 13.91
CA GLY A 293 3.09 10.87 13.79
C GLY A 293 3.61 11.47 15.10
N LYS A 294 2.71 12.05 15.92
CA LYS A 294 3.04 12.61 17.24
C LYS A 294 3.48 11.57 18.28
N ARG A 295 3.24 10.28 18.02
CA ARG A 295 3.56 9.14 18.89
C ARG A 295 4.71 8.28 18.36
N ILE A 296 5.11 8.49 17.11
CA ILE A 296 6.19 7.73 16.47
C ILE A 296 7.53 8.39 16.83
N LYS A 297 8.36 7.68 17.60
CA LYS A 297 9.73 8.11 17.93
C LYS A 297 10.65 7.95 16.73
N ASP A 298 11.72 8.75 16.67
CA ASP A 298 12.70 8.68 15.56
C ASP A 298 13.45 7.34 15.48
N SER A 299 13.55 6.63 16.61
CA SER A 299 14.11 5.28 16.70
C SER A 299 13.19 4.21 16.13
N ASN A 300 11.90 4.51 15.91
CA ASN A 300 10.89 3.54 15.49
C ASN A 300 10.14 4.02 14.23
N ARG A 301 10.90 4.30 13.18
CA ARG A 301 10.38 4.80 11.91
C ARG A 301 9.42 3.81 11.26
N VAL A 302 8.40 4.35 10.58
CA VAL A 302 7.43 3.61 9.79
C VAL A 302 8.12 2.90 8.64
N ARG A 303 7.99 1.58 8.57
CA ARG A 303 8.58 0.75 7.53
C ARG A 303 7.60 0.61 6.37
N VAL A 304 8.05 0.99 5.18
CA VAL A 304 7.20 1.01 3.98
C VAL A 304 7.33 -0.32 3.23
N LEU A 305 6.26 -1.12 3.18
CA LEU A 305 6.24 -2.45 2.56
C LEU A 305 5.36 -2.49 1.31
N SER A 306 5.95 -2.79 0.15
CA SER A 306 5.19 -2.96 -1.11
C SER A 306 4.20 -4.12 -1.06
N CYS A 307 4.45 -5.15 -0.25
CA CYS A 307 3.54 -6.28 -0.10
C CYS A 307 2.18 -5.88 0.51
N LEU A 308 2.02 -4.65 1.06
CA LEU A 308 0.77 -4.11 1.61
C LEU A 308 -0.08 -3.30 0.61
N GLN A 309 0.36 -3.10 -0.65
CA GLN A 309 -0.41 -2.39 -1.68
C GLN A 309 -1.85 -2.89 -1.87
N GLU A 310 -2.78 -2.03 -2.27
CA GLU A 310 -4.17 -2.44 -2.52
C GLU A 310 -4.27 -3.53 -3.61
N THR A 311 -5.17 -4.49 -3.47
CA THR A 311 -5.35 -5.62 -4.42
C THR A 311 -6.31 -5.30 -5.57
N THR A 312 -6.66 -4.03 -5.77
CA THR A 312 -7.49 -3.62 -6.91
C THR A 312 -6.65 -3.58 -8.19
N ARG A 313 -7.32 -3.56 -9.34
CA ARG A 313 -6.70 -3.29 -10.65
C ARG A 313 -6.81 -1.82 -11.05
N ASN A 314 -7.39 -0.98 -10.20
CA ASN A 314 -7.54 0.43 -10.47
C ASN A 314 -6.18 1.15 -10.51
N PRO A 315 -6.03 2.18 -11.35
CA PRO A 315 -4.82 3.00 -11.44
C PRO A 315 -4.35 3.60 -10.10
N ASP A 316 -5.24 3.95 -9.16
CA ASP A 316 -4.87 4.51 -7.85
C ASP A 316 -4.11 3.54 -6.94
N SER A 317 -4.04 2.27 -7.32
CA SER A 317 -3.26 1.26 -6.61
C SER A 317 -1.83 1.13 -7.10
N ILE A 318 -1.42 1.94 -8.07
CA ILE A 318 -0.05 1.97 -8.60
C ILE A 318 0.66 3.12 -7.89
N THR A 319 1.81 2.83 -7.29
CA THR A 319 2.63 3.83 -6.61
C THR A 319 3.52 4.59 -7.58
N TYR A 320 3.80 5.86 -7.29
CA TYR A 320 4.87 6.61 -7.96
C TYR A 320 6.27 6.24 -7.45
N ALA A 321 6.36 5.66 -6.26
CA ALA A 321 7.63 5.34 -5.66
C ALA A 321 8.29 4.15 -6.38
N LEU A 322 9.51 4.37 -6.83
CA LEU A 322 10.36 3.30 -7.33
C LEU A 322 10.87 2.44 -6.17
N GLU A 323 11.39 1.26 -6.50
CA GLU A 323 12.14 0.44 -5.54
C GLU A 323 13.27 1.25 -4.89
N GLY A 324 13.33 1.22 -3.55
CA GLY A 324 14.33 1.92 -2.75
C GLY A 324 14.18 3.43 -2.66
N CYS A 325 13.16 4.03 -3.30
CA CYS A 325 12.91 5.46 -3.25
C CYS A 325 11.85 5.82 -2.21
N ALA A 326 11.97 7.03 -1.66
CA ALA A 326 10.89 7.66 -0.90
C ALA A 326 9.69 7.91 -1.82
N THR A 327 8.48 7.68 -1.31
CA THR A 327 7.27 8.09 -2.01
C THR A 327 7.05 9.58 -1.81
N PRO A 328 6.84 10.39 -2.87
CA PRO A 328 6.46 11.78 -2.69
C PRO A 328 5.18 11.83 -1.85
N ILE A 329 5.15 12.49 -0.69
CA ILE A 329 3.84 12.84 -0.11
C ILE A 329 3.27 13.96 -0.99
N ALA A 330 1.98 13.89 -1.32
CA ALA A 330 1.39 14.82 -2.29
C ALA A 330 1.75 16.27 -1.97
N LEU A 331 2.25 16.94 -2.99
CA LEU A 331 2.65 18.35 -2.98
C LEU A 331 1.46 19.21 -3.41
N PHE A 332 0.55 18.65 -4.20
CA PHE A 332 -0.59 19.35 -4.75
C PHE A 332 -1.92 19.00 -4.08
N ASN A 333 -2.67 20.06 -3.81
CA ASN A 333 -4.10 20.09 -3.56
C ASN A 333 -4.61 19.93 -2.12
N THR A 334 -3.83 20.42 -1.17
CA THR A 334 -4.33 20.71 0.16
C THR A 334 -3.61 21.95 0.67
N GLU A 335 -4.31 23.08 0.68
CA GLU A 335 -3.99 24.20 1.59
C GLU A 335 -3.91 23.73 3.07
N GLU A 336 -4.31 22.48 3.35
CA GLU A 336 -4.37 21.81 4.64
C GLU A 336 -3.38 20.66 4.85
N VAL A 337 -2.50 20.28 3.90
CA VAL A 337 -1.40 19.35 4.22
C VAL A 337 -0.26 20.21 4.69
N PRO A 338 -0.02 20.28 6.01
CA PRO A 338 0.95 21.22 6.54
C PRO A 338 2.35 20.77 6.12
N ASP A 339 3.30 21.70 6.05
CA ASP A 339 4.73 21.41 5.99
C ASP A 339 5.15 20.33 7.00
N GLU A 340 4.43 20.26 8.13
CA GLU A 340 4.54 19.20 9.14
C GLU A 340 4.44 17.78 8.57
N LEU A 341 3.52 17.50 7.62
CA LEU A 341 3.39 16.15 7.06
C LEU A 341 4.58 15.79 6.16
N ALA A 342 5.07 16.75 5.37
CA ALA A 342 6.27 16.55 4.56
C ALA A 342 7.49 16.31 5.46
N GLN A 343 7.62 17.06 6.54
CA GLN A 343 8.67 16.86 7.55
C GLN A 343 8.55 15.51 8.27
N LEU A 344 7.33 15.11 8.64
CA LEU A 344 7.07 13.79 9.20
C LEU A 344 7.44 12.68 8.20
N ALA A 345 7.19 12.87 6.91
CA ALA A 345 7.59 11.92 5.88
C ALA A 345 9.11 11.70 5.86
N LEU A 346 9.86 12.79 5.83
CA LEU A 346 11.32 12.78 5.75
C LEU A 346 11.96 12.16 7.00
N THR A 347 11.39 12.42 8.17
CA THR A 347 11.95 12.01 9.46
C THR A 347 11.46 10.65 9.92
N LYS A 348 10.20 10.30 9.66
CA LYS A 348 9.54 9.12 10.22
C LYS A 348 9.36 7.96 9.25
N LEU A 349 9.54 8.13 7.94
CA LEU A 349 9.48 7.00 7.01
C LEU A 349 10.84 6.31 6.85
N ASN A 350 10.80 4.99 6.71
CA ASN A 350 11.90 4.14 6.30
C ASN A 350 11.48 3.36 5.03
N TRP A 351 12.03 3.78 3.90
CA TRP A 351 11.73 3.24 2.57
C TRP A 351 12.66 2.11 2.11
N ILE A 352 13.55 1.61 2.96
CA ILE A 352 14.49 0.51 2.61
C ILE A 352 13.74 -0.74 2.13
N TYR A 353 12.53 -0.97 2.64
CA TYR A 353 11.70 -2.11 2.28
C TYR A 353 10.73 -1.84 1.11
N ASN A 354 10.77 -0.64 0.54
CA ASN A 354 9.96 -0.32 -0.64
C ASN A 354 10.53 -1.02 -1.87
N LYS A 355 9.75 -1.95 -2.44
CA LYS A 355 10.05 -2.67 -3.68
C LYS A 355 9.32 -2.09 -4.90
N GLY A 356 8.72 -0.92 -4.76
CA GLY A 356 7.92 -0.26 -5.78
C GLY A 356 6.55 -0.92 -5.97
N ASN A 357 6.02 -0.83 -7.18
CA ASN A 357 4.82 -1.52 -7.63
C ASN A 357 4.95 -3.04 -7.62
N ARG A 358 3.90 -3.69 -7.10
CA ARG A 358 3.69 -5.14 -7.20
C ARG A 358 3.63 -5.59 -8.66
N GLY A 359 4.26 -6.71 -9.01
CA GLY A 359 4.41 -7.17 -10.39
C GLY A 359 3.06 -7.45 -11.11
N VAL A 360 3.07 -7.42 -12.45
CA VAL A 360 1.84 -7.69 -13.25
C VAL A 360 1.32 -9.12 -12.99
N PHE A 361 2.23 -10.07 -12.86
CA PHE A 361 1.93 -11.49 -12.63
C PHE A 361 2.16 -11.92 -11.18
N GLU A 362 2.47 -10.99 -10.29
CA GLU A 362 2.68 -11.29 -8.89
C GLU A 362 1.38 -11.81 -8.26
N ARG A 363 1.48 -12.95 -7.58
CA ARG A 363 0.36 -13.61 -6.92
C ARG A 363 0.12 -13.00 -5.55
N LEU A 364 -1.16 -12.82 -5.19
CA LEU A 364 -1.53 -12.26 -3.90
C LEU A 364 -1.08 -13.14 -2.72
N SER A 365 -1.11 -14.47 -2.91
CA SER A 365 -0.63 -15.43 -1.91
C SER A 365 0.83 -15.19 -1.52
N HIS A 366 1.69 -14.90 -2.52
CA HIS A 366 3.10 -14.58 -2.30
C HIS A 366 3.24 -13.30 -1.48
N ARG A 367 2.46 -12.25 -1.79
CA ARG A 367 2.44 -11.00 -1.02
C ARG A 367 2.03 -11.21 0.44
N PHE A 368 1.06 -12.07 0.69
CA PHE A 368 0.65 -12.44 2.04
C PHE A 368 1.76 -13.19 2.78
N GLN A 369 2.42 -14.14 2.11
CA GLN A 369 3.56 -14.83 2.69
C GLN A 369 4.71 -13.87 2.99
N THR A 370 5.05 -12.96 2.07
CA THR A 370 6.07 -11.93 2.29
C THR A 370 5.75 -11.06 3.52
N LEU A 371 4.49 -10.68 3.71
CA LEU A 371 4.09 -9.97 4.93
C LEU A 371 4.31 -10.85 6.17
N ILE A 372 3.82 -12.09 6.15
CA ILE A 372 3.94 -13.01 7.29
C ILE A 372 5.40 -13.28 7.66
N ASP A 373 6.25 -13.57 6.68
CA ASP A 373 7.69 -13.78 6.89
C ASP A 373 8.36 -12.56 7.50
N TYR A 374 7.93 -11.36 7.08
CA TYR A 374 8.41 -10.10 7.63
C TYR A 374 7.99 -9.92 9.09
N LEU A 375 6.72 -10.21 9.43
CA LEU A 375 6.21 -10.13 10.80
C LEU A 375 6.94 -11.14 11.71
N ASP A 376 7.14 -12.37 11.24
CA ASP A 376 7.89 -13.40 11.95
C ASP A 376 9.35 -12.98 12.19
N GLN A 377 10.00 -12.39 11.18
CA GLN A 377 11.37 -11.89 11.32
C GLN A 377 11.45 -10.79 12.39
N CYS A 378 10.49 -9.85 12.42
CA CYS A 378 10.44 -8.82 13.45
C CYS A 378 10.17 -9.42 14.84
N TYR A 379 9.26 -10.40 14.93
CA TYR A 379 8.97 -11.10 16.18
C TYR A 379 10.22 -11.81 16.72
N GLU A 380 10.96 -12.53 15.88
CA GLU A 380 12.12 -13.33 16.29
C GLU A 380 13.36 -12.49 16.59
N LYS A 381 13.65 -11.47 15.78
CA LYS A 381 14.89 -10.70 15.89
C LYS A 381 14.77 -9.47 16.77
N GLU A 382 13.58 -8.86 16.81
CA GLU A 382 13.34 -7.59 17.49
C GLU A 382 12.40 -7.75 18.69
N MET A 383 11.92 -8.97 18.96
CA MET A 383 11.00 -9.29 20.06
C MET A 383 9.70 -8.46 20.00
N VAL A 384 9.28 -8.11 18.78
CA VAL A 384 8.10 -7.29 18.52
C VAL A 384 6.85 -8.14 18.60
N THR A 385 5.91 -7.74 19.45
CA THR A 385 4.63 -8.45 19.64
C THR A 385 3.43 -7.70 19.08
N THR A 386 3.60 -6.45 18.65
CA THR A 386 2.51 -5.63 18.08
C THR A 386 2.94 -4.93 16.81
N PHE A 387 2.10 -5.04 15.79
CA PHE A 387 2.28 -4.41 14.49
C PHE A 387 1.14 -3.43 14.21
N VAL A 388 1.47 -2.16 14.01
CA VAL A 388 0.50 -1.14 13.61
C VAL A 388 0.62 -0.95 12.10
N ILE A 389 -0.37 -1.43 11.35
CA ILE A 389 -0.33 -1.51 9.89
C ILE A 389 -1.34 -0.55 9.29
N SER A 390 -0.88 0.42 8.49
CA SER A 390 -1.79 1.21 7.64
C SER A 390 -1.86 0.64 6.23
N GLY A 391 -3.07 0.44 5.73
CA GLY A 391 -3.28 -0.11 4.40
C GLY A 391 -4.71 0.04 3.89
N HIS A 392 -5.20 -0.97 3.18
CA HIS A 392 -6.36 -0.86 2.29
C HIS A 392 -7.39 -1.97 2.52
N SER A 393 -8.65 -1.71 2.18
CA SER A 393 -9.76 -2.58 2.54
C SER A 393 -9.76 -3.92 1.79
N LEU A 394 -9.43 -3.93 0.49
CA LEU A 394 -9.50 -5.18 -0.27
C LEU A 394 -8.32 -6.09 0.08
N PHE A 395 -7.14 -5.52 0.30
CA PHE A 395 -6.00 -6.22 0.89
C PHE A 395 -6.36 -6.85 2.23
N LEU A 396 -6.84 -6.05 3.21
CA LEU A 396 -7.22 -6.55 4.53
C LEU A 396 -8.23 -7.68 4.44
N LYS A 397 -9.31 -7.48 3.68
CA LYS A 397 -10.38 -8.48 3.54
C LYS A 397 -9.84 -9.82 3.01
N LYS A 398 -8.98 -9.77 2.01
CA LYS A 398 -8.38 -10.98 1.42
C LYS A 398 -7.32 -11.59 2.33
N PHE A 399 -6.56 -10.79 3.07
CA PHE A 399 -5.58 -11.26 4.05
C PHE A 399 -6.26 -12.00 5.21
N VAL A 400 -7.32 -11.43 5.78
CA VAL A 400 -8.10 -12.09 6.83
C VAL A 400 -8.72 -13.39 6.32
N ARG A 401 -9.27 -13.39 5.10
CA ARG A 401 -9.77 -14.63 4.45
C ARG A 401 -8.68 -15.66 4.20
N PHE A 402 -7.45 -15.25 3.92
CA PHE A 402 -6.33 -16.16 3.68
C PHE A 402 -5.89 -16.86 4.98
N LEU A 403 -6.03 -16.17 6.11
CA LEU A 403 -5.63 -16.65 7.44
C LEU A 403 -6.77 -17.23 8.28
N LEU A 404 -7.97 -17.37 7.70
CA LEU A 404 -9.10 -18.08 8.31
C LEU A 404 -9.63 -19.21 7.39
N PRO A 405 -10.10 -20.34 7.95
CA PRO A 405 -10.84 -21.34 7.18
C PRO A 405 -12.24 -20.83 6.79
N ASP A 406 -12.92 -21.57 5.92
CA ASP A 406 -14.21 -21.15 5.36
C ASP A 406 -15.32 -21.01 6.42
N GLU A 407 -15.36 -21.90 7.41
CA GLU A 407 -16.32 -21.87 8.51
C GLU A 407 -16.21 -20.57 9.34
N GLN A 408 -14.98 -20.19 9.69
CA GLN A 408 -14.69 -18.96 10.42
C GLN A 408 -14.90 -17.75 9.51
N CYS A 409 -14.56 -17.84 8.21
CA CYS A 409 -14.85 -16.77 7.27
C CYS A 409 -16.35 -16.43 7.18
N ALA A 410 -17.22 -17.44 7.29
CA ALA A 410 -18.67 -17.26 7.21
C ALA A 410 -19.27 -16.50 8.40
N THR A 411 -18.60 -16.52 9.56
CA THR A 411 -19.06 -15.81 10.77
C THR A 411 -18.44 -14.43 10.92
N GLN A 412 -17.22 -14.24 10.42
CA GLN A 412 -16.49 -12.98 10.56
C GLN A 412 -17.00 -11.89 9.59
N LEU A 413 -17.20 -10.66 10.08
CA LEU A 413 -17.60 -9.52 9.23
C LEU A 413 -16.43 -8.97 8.41
N ALA A 414 -15.21 -9.01 8.97
CA ALA A 414 -13.97 -8.55 8.33
C ALA A 414 -13.62 -9.26 7.01
N THR A 415 -14.16 -10.46 6.77
CA THR A 415 -13.97 -11.22 5.53
C THR A 415 -14.94 -10.81 4.42
N ARG A 416 -16.01 -10.09 4.75
CA ARG A 416 -17.13 -9.79 3.85
C ARG A 416 -17.30 -8.30 3.60
N ARG A 417 -17.20 -7.49 4.65
CA ARG A 417 -17.45 -6.05 4.63
C ARG A 417 -16.15 -5.24 4.69
N LYS A 418 -16.21 -4.01 4.19
CA LYS A 418 -15.11 -3.05 4.34
C LYS A 418 -15.28 -2.34 5.68
N ILE A 419 -14.20 -2.08 6.41
CA ILE A 419 -14.26 -1.15 7.56
C ILE A 419 -14.28 0.29 7.04
N THR A 420 -14.87 1.25 7.75
CA THR A 420 -14.83 2.67 7.39
C THR A 420 -13.41 3.22 7.21
N ASN A 421 -13.27 4.31 6.46
CA ASN A 421 -12.00 5.05 6.38
C ASN A 421 -11.50 5.41 7.78
N CYS A 422 -10.19 5.34 8.01
CA CYS A 422 -9.55 5.50 9.33
C CYS A 422 -10.14 4.60 10.44
N GLY A 423 -10.86 3.54 10.05
CA GLY A 423 -11.29 2.47 10.96
C GLY A 423 -10.12 1.57 11.33
N MET A 424 -10.20 0.99 12.52
CA MET A 424 -9.16 0.14 13.11
C MET A 424 -9.73 -1.24 13.41
N LEU A 425 -9.09 -2.26 12.85
CA LEU A 425 -9.37 -3.66 13.12
C LEU A 425 -8.16 -4.28 13.82
N THR A 426 -8.37 -4.85 15.01
CA THR A 426 -7.35 -5.58 15.75
C THR A 426 -7.58 -7.06 15.66
N PHE A 427 -6.50 -7.84 15.57
CA PHE A 427 -6.53 -9.30 15.60
C PHE A 427 -5.15 -9.87 15.92
N ASP A 428 -5.12 -11.09 16.44
CA ASP A 428 -3.91 -11.85 16.69
C ASP A 428 -3.63 -12.79 15.53
N ILE A 429 -2.39 -12.78 15.06
CA ILE A 429 -1.84 -13.85 14.24
C ILE A 429 -1.18 -14.85 15.19
N ILE A 430 -1.55 -16.12 15.02
CA ILE A 430 -1.01 -17.26 15.74
C ILE A 430 -0.26 -18.15 14.78
N SER A 431 0.83 -18.77 15.25
CA SER A 431 1.58 -19.72 14.45
C SER A 431 1.95 -20.98 15.23
N THR A 432 2.12 -22.08 14.50
CA THR A 432 2.63 -23.36 14.99
C THR A 432 3.63 -23.91 13.98
N ASP A 433 4.60 -24.69 14.45
CA ASP A 433 5.57 -25.38 13.61
C ASP A 433 5.21 -26.88 13.58
N LEU A 434 4.96 -27.42 12.38
CA LEU A 434 4.51 -28.79 12.15
C LEU A 434 5.28 -29.38 10.97
N ASP A 435 5.88 -30.55 11.15
CA ASP A 435 6.68 -31.24 10.12
C ASP A 435 7.77 -30.34 9.49
N GLY A 436 8.41 -29.51 10.32
CA GLY A 436 9.44 -28.57 9.88
C GLY A 436 8.90 -27.37 9.09
N LYS A 437 7.58 -27.21 8.97
CA LYS A 437 6.92 -26.11 8.28
C LYS A 437 6.12 -25.26 9.27
N ARG A 438 6.21 -23.94 9.12
CA ARG A 438 5.41 -23.00 9.90
C ARG A 438 4.06 -22.75 9.26
N TYR A 439 3.02 -22.77 10.09
CA TYR A 439 1.65 -22.48 9.69
C TYR A 439 1.09 -21.32 10.51
N HIS A 440 0.44 -20.38 9.83
CA HIS A 440 -0.17 -19.19 10.43
C HIS A 440 -1.67 -19.16 10.27
N ALA A 441 -2.36 -18.68 11.29
CA ALA A 441 -3.79 -18.39 11.28
C ALA A 441 -4.06 -17.09 12.02
N ILE A 442 -5.24 -16.50 11.79
CA ILE A 442 -5.76 -15.47 12.70
C ILE A 442 -6.56 -16.18 13.78
N ASP A 443 -6.35 -15.83 15.05
CA ASP A 443 -7.25 -16.26 16.13
C ASP A 443 -8.61 -15.59 15.91
N SER A 444 -9.60 -16.33 15.41
CA SER A 444 -10.92 -15.82 15.08
C SER A 444 -11.65 -15.13 16.24
N LYS A 445 -11.28 -15.43 17.50
CA LYS A 445 -11.86 -14.78 18.69
C LYS A 445 -11.20 -13.44 19.02
N SER A 446 -10.05 -13.14 18.42
CA SER A 446 -9.31 -11.89 18.64
C SER A 446 -9.68 -10.77 17.67
N ILE A 447 -10.51 -11.07 16.65
CA ILE A 447 -10.92 -10.09 15.64
C ILE A 447 -11.90 -9.10 16.26
N GLU A 448 -11.46 -7.86 16.42
CA GLU A 448 -12.22 -6.79 17.04
C GLU A 448 -12.14 -5.52 16.19
N LEU A 449 -13.27 -4.85 15.98
CA LEU A 449 -13.31 -3.54 15.34
C LEU A 449 -13.20 -2.45 16.41
N THR A 450 -11.98 -2.04 16.74
CA THR A 450 -11.69 -1.07 17.80
C THR A 450 -12.15 0.35 17.47
N ARG A 451 -12.24 0.70 16.17
CA ARG A 451 -12.73 2.01 15.71
C ARG A 451 -13.45 1.90 14.38
N GLY A 452 -14.56 2.63 14.25
CA GLY A 452 -15.34 2.75 13.02
C GLY A 452 -16.48 1.76 12.94
N HIS A 453 -16.95 1.46 11.72
CA HIS A 453 -17.99 0.46 11.48
C HIS A 453 -17.73 -0.32 10.18
N TYR A 454 -18.45 -1.43 10.00
CA TYR A 454 -18.46 -2.17 8.74
C TYR A 454 -19.47 -1.54 7.76
N LEU A 455 -19.01 -1.25 6.54
CA LEU A 455 -19.78 -0.76 5.40
C LEU A 455 -20.51 -1.86 4.64
#